data_AF-A0A352HRI3-F1
#
_entry.id   AF-A0A352HRI3-F1
#
_cell.length_a   1.000
_cell.length_b   1.000
_cell.length_c   1.000
_cell.angle_alpha   90.00
_cell.angle_beta   90.00
_cell.angle_gamma   90.00
#
_symmetry.space_group_name_H-M   'P 1'
#
loop_
_entity.id
_entity.type
_entity.pdbx_description
1 polymer ?
#
loop_
_entity_poly.entity_id
_entity_poly.type
_entity_poly.pdbx_seq_one_letter_code
_entity_poly.pdbx_strand_id
1 'polypeptide(L)'
;MKSKWLAYMALAAAFAIGGTAPADAAGRPWEALRSERSDSRVVARDGDVEIRTARSTIIVTVTKTTAIKVYTILGQLISSETLSAGTYQLHIPAHGVFIVKTGALTCKVAL
;
A
#
# COMPACT_ATOMS: atom_id res chain seq x y z
N MET A 1 -52.70 -28.16 -14.20
CA MET A 1 -51.57 -27.74 -15.06
C MET A 1 -51.26 -26.23 -14.95
N LYS A 2 -51.43 -25.59 -13.78
CA LYS A 2 -51.19 -24.13 -13.59
C LYS A 2 -50.19 -23.81 -12.45
N SER A 3 -49.80 -24.79 -11.63
CA SER A 3 -48.92 -24.57 -10.47
C SER A 3 -47.43 -24.63 -10.79
N LYS A 4 -47.03 -25.16 -11.95
CA LYS A 4 -45.61 -25.27 -12.33
C LYS A 4 -45.02 -23.95 -12.84
N TRP A 5 -45.85 -23.01 -13.31
CA TRP A 5 -45.40 -21.72 -13.83
C TRP A 5 -44.99 -20.72 -12.73
N LEU A 6 -45.60 -20.80 -11.55
CA LEU A 6 -45.23 -19.99 -10.38
C LEU A 6 -43.88 -20.43 -9.79
N ALA A 7 -43.53 -21.72 -9.90
CA ALA A 7 -42.25 -22.24 -9.42
C ALA A 7 -41.05 -21.76 -10.28
N TYR A 8 -41.24 -21.59 -11.58
CA TYR A 8 -40.18 -21.10 -12.47
C TYR A 8 -39.91 -19.59 -12.31
N MET A 9 -40.91 -18.79 -11.96
CA MET A 9 -40.74 -17.36 -11.67
C MET A 9 -40.00 -17.10 -10.35
N ALA A 10 -40.10 -17.99 -9.36
CA ALA A 10 -39.35 -17.88 -8.11
C ALA A 10 -37.86 -18.27 -8.23
N LEU A 11 -37.49 -19.06 -9.24
CA LEU A 11 -36.10 -19.50 -9.45
C LEU A 11 -35.24 -18.48 -10.23
N ALA A 12 -35.87 -17.48 -10.87
CA ALA A 12 -35.16 -16.45 -11.64
C ALA A 12 -34.65 -15.27 -10.79
N ALA A 13 -34.95 -15.22 -9.49
CA ALA A 13 -34.66 -14.07 -8.63
C ALA A 13 -33.36 -14.18 -7.80
N ALA A 14 -32.57 -15.26 -7.93
CA ALA A 14 -31.53 -15.59 -6.94
C ALA A 14 -30.07 -15.46 -7.42
N PHE A 15 -29.77 -14.91 -8.61
CA PHE A 15 -28.41 -14.99 -9.18
C PHE A 15 -27.74 -13.66 -9.56
N ALA A 16 -28.02 -12.57 -8.84
CA ALA A 16 -27.33 -11.29 -9.10
C ALA A 16 -27.01 -10.48 -7.84
N ILE A 17 -26.55 -11.14 -6.77
CA ILE A 17 -25.74 -10.46 -5.75
C ILE A 17 -24.34 -11.06 -5.85
N GLY A 18 -23.67 -10.77 -6.98
CA GLY A 18 -22.23 -10.91 -7.07
C GLY A 18 -21.65 -9.89 -6.11
N GLY A 19 -21.26 -10.34 -4.92
CA GLY A 19 -20.56 -9.52 -3.95
C GLY A 19 -19.37 -8.88 -4.66
N THR A 20 -19.41 -7.57 -4.84
CA THR A 20 -18.19 -6.80 -5.03
C THR A 20 -17.42 -6.93 -3.72
N ALA A 21 -16.62 -7.99 -3.60
CA ALA A 21 -15.53 -7.99 -2.65
C ALA A 21 -14.72 -6.72 -2.98
N PRO A 22 -14.52 -5.79 -2.04
CA PRO A 22 -13.52 -4.76 -2.25
C PRO A 22 -12.22 -5.52 -2.49
N ALA A 23 -11.72 -5.48 -3.72
CA ALA A 23 -10.37 -5.94 -4.03
C ALA A 23 -9.45 -5.25 -3.03
N ASP A 24 -8.71 -6.05 -2.26
CA ASP A 24 -7.83 -5.67 -1.16
C ASP A 24 -7.32 -4.22 -1.28
N ALA A 25 -8.07 -3.30 -0.68
CA ALA A 25 -7.59 -1.97 -0.32
C ALA A 25 -6.82 -2.04 1.02
N ALA A 26 -6.37 -3.23 1.41
CA ALA A 26 -5.29 -3.41 2.36
C ALA A 26 -4.00 -2.99 1.64
N GLY A 27 -3.70 -1.70 1.67
CA GLY A 27 -2.41 -1.17 1.25
C GLY A 27 -1.31 -2.04 1.87
N ARG A 28 -0.30 -2.40 1.08
CA ARG A 28 0.75 -3.33 1.52
C ARG A 28 1.29 -2.90 2.89
N PRO A 29 1.33 -3.80 3.88
CA PRO A 29 1.67 -3.43 5.25
C PRO A 29 3.14 -3.05 5.34
N TRP A 30 3.43 -2.05 6.17
CA TRP A 30 4.81 -1.75 6.53
C TRP A 30 5.31 -2.78 7.55
N GLU A 31 6.50 -3.30 7.32
CA GLU A 31 7.13 -4.28 8.19
C GLU A 31 8.27 -3.64 8.98
N ALA A 32 8.32 -3.84 10.30
CA ALA A 32 9.44 -3.35 11.11
C ALA A 32 10.74 -4.07 10.73
N LEU A 33 11.74 -3.30 10.31
CA LEU A 33 13.04 -3.83 9.92
C LEU A 33 13.96 -3.86 11.15
N ARG A 34 14.30 -5.08 11.61
CA ARG A 34 15.11 -5.29 12.82
C ARG A 34 16.62 -5.08 12.60
N SER A 35 17.09 -5.07 11.35
CA SER A 35 18.51 -4.93 11.03
C SER A 35 18.69 -4.09 9.77
N GLU A 36 19.65 -3.16 9.81
CA GLU A 36 19.93 -2.26 8.68
C GLU A 36 20.41 -3.07 7.46
N ARG A 37 19.80 -2.82 6.31
CA ARG A 37 20.22 -3.42 5.04
C ARG A 37 21.44 -2.71 4.47
N SER A 38 22.54 -3.43 4.28
CA SER A 38 23.78 -2.90 3.69
C SER A 38 23.67 -2.56 2.20
N ASP A 39 22.68 -3.11 1.48
CA ASP A 39 22.42 -2.81 0.07
C ASP A 39 21.53 -1.58 -0.15
N SER A 40 21.15 -0.88 0.93
CA SER A 40 20.23 0.26 0.84
C SER A 40 20.95 1.58 0.56
N ARG A 41 20.31 2.44 -0.24
CA ARG A 41 20.80 3.77 -0.59
C ARG A 41 19.86 4.85 -0.07
N VAL A 42 20.40 5.92 0.52
CA VAL A 42 19.63 7.11 0.92
C VAL A 42 19.10 7.85 -0.31
N VAL A 43 17.79 8.10 -0.31
CA VAL A 43 17.08 8.85 -1.37
C VAL A 43 16.74 10.25 -0.89
N ALA A 44 16.26 10.38 0.35
CA ALA A 44 15.94 11.65 0.96
C ALA A 44 16.10 11.55 2.48
N ARG A 45 16.41 12.69 3.12
CA ARG A 45 16.46 12.81 4.57
C ARG A 45 15.99 14.21 4.94
N ASP A 46 15.07 14.30 5.89
CA ASP A 46 14.57 15.56 6.43
C ASP A 46 14.30 15.39 7.93
N GLY A 47 15.16 15.98 8.76
CA GLY A 47 15.07 15.95 10.22
C GLY A 47 14.79 14.56 10.79
N ASP A 48 13.52 14.33 11.13
CA ASP A 48 12.99 13.15 11.79
C ASP A 48 12.72 11.95 10.87
N VAL A 49 12.92 12.10 9.55
CA VAL A 49 12.61 11.06 8.57
C VAL A 49 13.78 10.85 7.61
N GLU A 50 14.14 9.59 7.39
CA GLU A 50 15.07 9.15 6.35
C GLU A 50 14.40 8.11 5.46
N ILE A 51 14.49 8.32 4.14
CA ILE A 51 13.96 7.43 3.13
C ILE A 51 15.13 6.82 2.37
N ARG A 52 15.20 5.50 2.39
CA ARG A 52 16.15 4.67 1.66
C ARG A 52 15.44 3.78 0.66
N THR A 53 16.19 3.30 -0.32
CA THR A 53 15.74 2.30 -1.28
C THR A 53 16.69 1.12 -1.31
N ALA A 54 16.12 -0.07 -1.45
CA ALA A 54 16.80 -1.31 -1.77
C ALA A 54 16.00 -2.02 -2.89
N ARG A 55 16.47 -3.18 -3.37
CA ARG A 55 15.76 -3.91 -4.44
C ARG A 55 14.28 -4.11 -4.11
N SER A 56 13.40 -3.53 -4.93
CA SER A 56 11.95 -3.66 -4.80
C SER A 56 11.41 -3.27 -3.41
N THR A 57 12.13 -2.42 -2.68
CA THR A 57 11.81 -2.10 -1.27
C THR A 57 12.05 -0.63 -0.99
N ILE A 58 11.05 0.04 -0.41
CA ILE A 58 11.20 1.36 0.20
C ILE A 58 11.45 1.13 1.69
N ILE A 59 12.50 1.74 2.23
CA ILE A 59 12.82 1.67 3.65
C ILE A 59 12.67 3.07 4.22
N VAL A 60 11.95 3.22 5.33
CA VAL A 60 11.80 4.50 6.01
C VAL A 60 12.19 4.35 7.47
N THR A 61 13.09 5.22 7.92
CA THR A 61 13.42 5.39 9.33
C THR A 61 12.77 6.68 9.82
N VAL A 62 12.02 6.59 10.91
CA VAL A 62 11.34 7.72 11.55
C VAL A 62 11.72 7.79 13.03
N THR A 63 11.99 8.99 13.54
CA THR A 63 12.32 9.23 14.96
C THR A 63 11.08 9.54 15.82
N LYS A 64 9.95 9.87 15.18
CA LYS A 64 8.67 10.18 15.83
C LYS A 64 7.51 9.58 15.04
N THR A 65 6.33 9.51 15.67
CA THR A 65 5.11 9.04 15.01
C THR A 65 4.78 9.88 13.79
N THR A 66 4.77 9.26 12.62
CA THR A 66 4.75 9.96 11.33
C THR A 66 3.84 9.25 10.34
N ALA A 67 2.95 10.00 9.71
CA ALA A 67 2.14 9.52 8.60
C ALA A 67 2.96 9.44 7.31
N ILE A 68 2.91 8.30 6.64
CA ILE A 68 3.59 8.03 5.38
C ILE A 68 2.59 7.56 4.35
N LYS A 69 2.69 8.12 3.14
CA LYS A 69 1.90 7.71 1.97
C LYS A 69 2.82 7.43 0.81
N VAL A 70 2.55 6.34 0.10
CA VAL A 70 3.27 5.94 -1.11
C VAL A 70 2.30 5.96 -2.27
N TYR A 71 2.67 6.64 -3.34
CA TYR A 71 1.90 6.74 -4.58
C TYR A 71 2.70 6.23 -5.77
N THR A 72 2.02 5.81 -6.82
CA THR A 72 2.63 5.69 -8.14
C THR A 72 2.98 7.06 -8.71
N ILE A 73 3.80 7.13 -9.75
CA ILE A 73 4.09 8.38 -10.47
C ILE A 73 2.83 9.03 -11.07
N LEU A 74 1.78 8.25 -11.31
CA LEU A 74 0.47 8.72 -11.80
C LEU A 74 -0.46 9.17 -10.66
N GLY A 75 0.01 9.13 -9.41
CA GLY A 75 -0.74 9.62 -8.25
C GLY A 75 -1.72 8.61 -7.63
N GLN A 76 -1.68 7.34 -8.03
CA GLN A 76 -2.50 6.30 -7.38
C GLN A 76 -1.90 5.93 -6.03
N LEU A 77 -2.71 5.89 -4.97
CA LEU A 77 -2.26 5.50 -3.63
C LEU A 77 -1.96 3.99 -3.58
N ILE A 78 -0.76 3.63 -3.11
CA ILE A 78 -0.28 2.25 -2.98
C ILE A 78 -0.26 1.80 -1.51
N SER A 79 0.14 2.68 -0.60
CA SER A 79 0.15 2.41 0.85
C SER A 79 0.00 3.71 1.63
N SER A 80 -0.68 3.67 2.77
CA SER A 80 -0.89 4.79 3.68
C SER A 80 -0.94 4.28 5.11
N GLU A 81 0.06 4.60 5.93
CA GLU A 81 0.14 4.14 7.31
C GLU A 81 0.75 5.22 8.21
N THR A 82 0.42 5.19 9.50
CA THR A 82 1.07 6.03 10.52
C THR A 82 2.02 5.18 11.32
N LEU A 83 3.32 5.38 11.14
CA LEU A 83 4.37 4.58 11.76
C LEU A 83 4.85 5.26 13.04
N SER A 84 5.04 4.49 14.11
CA SER A 84 5.76 4.94 15.32
C SER A 84 7.25 5.09 15.05
N ALA A 85 8.01 5.61 16.01
CA ALA A 85 9.47 5.68 15.90
C ALA A 85 10.08 4.28 15.63
N GLY A 86 10.94 4.18 14.62
CA GLY A 86 11.53 2.92 14.18
C GLY A 86 11.96 2.93 12.71
N THR A 87 12.45 1.80 12.23
CA THR A 87 12.75 1.57 10.81
C THR A 87 11.78 0.55 10.24
N TYR A 88 11.21 0.86 9.09
CA TYR A 88 10.19 0.05 8.44
C TYR A 88 10.53 -0.15 6.97
N GLN A 89 10.07 -1.26 6.42
CA GLN A 89 10.20 -1.58 5.01
C GLN A 89 8.83 -1.80 4.38
N LEU A 90 8.70 -1.37 3.13
CA LEU A 90 7.55 -1.64 2.26
C LEU A 90 8.06 -2.34 1.02
N HIS A 91 7.72 -3.62 0.88
CA HIS A 91 8.05 -4.38 -0.32
C HIS A 91 7.04 -4.10 -1.44
N ILE A 92 7.56 -3.71 -2.61
CA ILE A 92 6.77 -3.45 -3.81
C ILE A 92 7.33 -4.33 -4.94
N PRO A 93 6.64 -5.42 -5.33
CA PRO A 93 7.08 -6.37 -6.35
C PRO A 93 6.82 -5.81 -7.76
N ALA A 94 7.18 -4.55 -7.99
CA ALA A 94 7.08 -3.87 -9.27
C ALA A 94 8.24 -2.88 -9.39
N HIS A 95 8.82 -2.80 -10.59
CA HIS A 95 9.81 -1.79 -10.93
C HIS A 95 9.12 -0.48 -11.28
N GLY A 96 9.78 0.64 -10.98
CA GLY A 96 9.30 1.95 -11.38
C GLY A 96 9.63 3.05 -10.39
N VAL A 97 9.04 4.21 -10.63
CA VAL A 97 9.19 5.39 -9.77
C VAL A 97 7.94 5.58 -8.94
N PHE A 98 8.14 5.69 -7.64
CA PHE A 98 7.10 5.92 -6.64
C PHE A 98 7.31 7.27 -5.96
N ILE A 99 6.24 7.86 -5.46
CA ILE A 99 6.28 9.10 -4.70
C ILE A 99 6.03 8.75 -3.24
N VAL A 100 7.00 9.03 -2.37
CA VAL A 100 6.83 8.90 -0.92
C VAL A 100 6.57 10.29 -0.36
N LYS A 101 5.47 10.43 0.38
CA LYS A 101 5.06 11.67 1.02
C LYS A 101 4.93 11.46 2.53
N THR A 102 5.55 12.35 3.29
CA THR A 102 5.54 12.32 4.76
C THR A 102 5.77 13.72 5.31
N GLY A 103 4.86 14.23 6.13
CA GLY A 103 4.91 15.62 6.60
C GLY A 103 5.11 16.62 5.44
N ALA A 104 6.21 17.38 5.50
CA ALA A 104 6.64 18.30 4.43
C ALA A 104 7.53 17.63 3.36
N LEU A 105 8.10 16.46 3.64
CA LEU A 105 8.96 15.73 2.72
C LEU A 105 8.11 15.02 1.65
N THR A 106 8.43 15.27 0.39
CA THR A 106 7.89 14.53 -0.76
C THR A 106 9.04 14.22 -1.71
N CYS A 107 9.31 12.93 -1.96
CA CYS A 107 10.42 12.53 -2.82
C CYS A 107 10.03 11.40 -3.79
N LYS A 108 10.77 11.32 -4.90
CA LYS A 108 10.67 10.21 -5.86
C LYS A 108 11.65 9.11 -5.47
N VAL A 109 11.18 7.86 -5.44
CA VAL A 109 11.98 6.68 -5.14
C VAL A 109 11.90 5.73 -6.34
N ALA A 110 13.05 5.38 -6.91
CA ALA A 110 13.13 4.39 -7.99
C ALA A 110 13.47 3.01 -7.38
N LEU A 111 12.67 2.00 -7.73
CA LEU A 111 12.80 0.60 -7.28
C LEU A 111 13.19 -0.36 -8.41
#